data_AF-A0A396IPG5-F1
#
_entry.id   AF-A0A396IPG5-F1
#
_cell.length_a   1.000
_cell.length_b   1.000
_cell.length_c   1.000
_cell.angle_alpha   90.00
_cell.angle_beta   90.00
_cell.angle_gamma   90.00
#
_symmetry.space_group_name_H-M   'P 1'
#
loop_
_entity.id
_entity.type
_entity.pdbx_description
1 polymer ?
#
loop_
_entity_poly.entity_id
_entity_poly.type
_entity_poly.pdbx_seq_one_letter_code
_entity_poly.pdbx_strand_id
1 'polypeptide(L)'
;MGTRKTHSTTSKLLFIFFFTIFTFSLHNSHAIEENPIKTIVILVMENRSFDHMLGWMKKLNPNINGVTGLESSQLSVSDPNSKRIFFKNEAQYVDPDPGHSFQAIREQIFGSEDTSVDPAPMNGFAQQAYSMDNTTKMSQEVMNGFEPDHVAVYKTLVSEFAVFDRYDKTIHIPSIKHRHFSD
;
A
#
# COMPACT_ATOMS: atom_id res chain seq x y z
N MET A 1 -98.28 30.07 -4.22
CA MET A 1 -96.95 30.55 -3.78
C MET A 1 -95.92 29.58 -4.37
N GLY A 2 -95.15 29.97 -5.40
CA GLY A 2 -94.49 29.02 -6.32
C GLY A 2 -95.48 28.41 -7.34
N THR A 3 -95.20 28.01 -8.60
CA THR A 3 -94.11 28.32 -9.57
C THR A 3 -92.66 27.86 -9.27
N ARG A 4 -91.85 27.31 -10.20
CA ARG A 4 -92.04 26.79 -11.60
C ARG A 4 -90.79 25.92 -11.97
N LYS A 5 -90.90 25.01 -12.96
CA LYS A 5 -89.76 24.25 -13.54
C LYS A 5 -88.72 25.18 -14.22
N THR A 6 -87.43 24.82 -14.28
CA THR A 6 -86.72 24.28 -15.49
C THR A 6 -85.18 24.17 -15.33
N HIS A 7 -84.60 23.24 -16.12
CA HIS A 7 -83.18 22.99 -16.42
C HIS A 7 -82.14 24.11 -16.25
N SER A 8 -80.93 23.68 -15.86
CA SER A 8 -79.65 24.35 -16.19
C SER A 8 -78.85 23.51 -17.20
N THR A 9 -77.82 24.11 -17.81
CA THR A 9 -77.48 23.89 -19.22
C THR A 9 -76.01 23.45 -19.46
N THR A 10 -75.83 22.58 -20.46
CA THR A 10 -74.64 22.42 -21.34
C THR A 10 -73.23 22.34 -20.75
N SER A 11 -72.60 21.17 -20.95
CA SER A 11 -71.16 21.01 -21.18
C SER A 11 -70.61 21.88 -22.32
N LYS A 12 -69.35 22.36 -22.20
CA LYS A 12 -68.40 22.57 -23.33
C LYS A 12 -66.94 22.88 -22.91
N LEU A 13 -66.01 22.11 -23.49
CA LEU A 13 -64.62 22.43 -23.93
C LEU A 13 -63.56 22.99 -22.94
N LEU A 14 -62.73 22.07 -22.42
CA LEU A 14 -61.34 21.76 -22.84
C LEU A 14 -60.48 22.82 -23.60
N PHE A 15 -59.17 22.88 -23.24
CA PHE A 15 -58.05 23.67 -23.85
C PHE A 15 -58.18 25.21 -23.65
N ILE A 16 -57.13 26.04 -23.43
CA ILE A 16 -55.70 26.02 -23.77
C ILE A 16 -54.89 26.80 -22.69
N PHE A 17 -53.74 26.31 -22.19
CA PHE A 17 -52.43 26.99 -22.34
C PHE A 17 -51.24 26.12 -21.88
N PHE A 18 -50.21 26.10 -22.73
CA PHE A 18 -48.89 25.52 -22.47
C PHE A 18 -48.10 26.37 -21.45
N PHE A 19 -46.96 25.83 -21.01
CA PHE A 19 -45.81 26.60 -20.49
C PHE A 19 -45.83 27.13 -19.04
N THR A 20 -45.77 26.20 -18.10
CA THR A 20 -44.80 26.30 -16.97
C THR A 20 -44.02 24.99 -16.93
N ILE A 21 -42.91 24.92 -17.66
CA ILE A 21 -41.57 25.13 -17.08
C ILE A 21 -41.34 24.18 -15.90
N PHE A 22 -40.87 22.98 -16.25
CA PHE A 22 -39.50 22.58 -15.94
C PHE A 22 -39.03 22.83 -14.48
N THR A 23 -39.77 22.34 -13.50
CA THR A 23 -39.24 21.98 -12.17
C THR A 23 -40.00 20.78 -11.59
N PHE A 24 -40.09 19.68 -12.35
CA PHE A 24 -39.83 18.40 -11.70
C PHE A 24 -38.36 18.45 -11.27
N SER A 25 -38.13 19.02 -10.09
CA SER A 25 -36.84 18.87 -9.43
C SER A 25 -36.67 17.38 -9.24
N LEU A 26 -35.84 16.81 -10.11
CA LEU A 26 -34.85 15.84 -9.71
C LEU A 26 -34.10 16.44 -8.52
N HIS A 27 -34.71 16.33 -7.34
CA HIS A 27 -33.99 16.02 -6.13
C HIS A 27 -33.43 14.60 -6.31
N ASN A 28 -32.48 14.49 -7.25
CA ASN A 28 -31.17 13.99 -6.89
C ASN A 28 -30.67 14.92 -5.77
N SER A 29 -31.24 14.73 -4.59
CA SER A 29 -30.45 14.81 -3.39
C SER A 29 -29.30 13.86 -3.68
N HIS A 30 -28.17 14.42 -4.10
CA HIS A 30 -26.91 13.82 -3.74
C HIS A 30 -26.96 13.78 -2.21
N ALA A 31 -27.47 12.67 -1.70
CA ALA A 31 -27.04 12.19 -0.41
C ALA A 31 -25.53 12.21 -0.53
N ILE A 32 -24.93 13.18 0.14
CA ILE A 32 -23.54 13.05 0.52
C ILE A 32 -23.60 11.80 1.39
N GLU A 33 -23.23 10.66 0.82
CA GLU A 33 -22.99 9.48 1.63
C GLU A 33 -21.88 9.90 2.58
N GLU A 34 -22.28 10.21 3.81
CA GLU A 34 -21.32 10.51 4.84
C GLU A 34 -20.38 9.33 4.92
N ASN A 35 -19.08 9.59 4.78
CA ASN A 35 -18.08 8.54 4.95
C ASN A 35 -18.37 7.82 6.29
N PRO A 36 -18.63 6.50 6.27
CA PRO A 36 -18.94 5.75 7.49
C PRO A 36 -17.73 5.69 8.44
N ILE A 37 -16.52 5.92 7.93
CA ILE A 37 -15.29 6.03 8.73
C ILE A 37 -15.29 7.39 9.43
N LYS A 38 -15.59 7.39 10.73
CA LYS A 38 -15.54 8.59 11.59
C LYS A 38 -14.21 8.76 12.35
N THR A 39 -13.41 7.69 12.44
CA THR A 39 -12.15 7.66 13.18
C THR A 39 -11.14 6.81 12.42
N ILE A 40 -9.91 7.30 12.30
CA ILE A 40 -8.77 6.57 11.76
C ILE A 40 -7.75 6.43 12.88
N VAL A 41 -7.30 5.20 13.15
CA VAL A 41 -6.21 4.91 14.08
C VAL A 41 -5.01 4.46 13.26
N ILE A 42 -3.89 5.18 13.38
CA ILE A 42 -2.66 4.88 12.64
C ILE A 42 -1.68 4.23 13.61
N LEU A 43 -1.36 2.96 13.38
CA LEU A 43 -0.27 2.26 14.07
C LEU A 43 0.98 2.30 13.20
N VAL A 44 1.96 3.10 13.60
CA VAL A 44 3.27 3.16 12.93
C VAL A 44 4.21 2.14 13.55
N MET A 45 4.72 1.22 12.73
CA MET A 45 5.74 0.23 13.10
C MET A 45 7.10 0.68 12.56
N GLU A 46 8.18 0.39 13.29
CA GLU A 46 9.53 0.84 12.94
C GLU A 46 10.41 -0.27 12.37
N ASN A 47 11.46 0.16 11.65
CA ASN A 47 12.65 -0.60 11.25
C ASN A 47 12.47 -1.93 10.48
N ARG A 48 11.29 -2.25 9.96
CA ARG A 48 11.05 -3.44 9.12
C ARG A 48 10.62 -3.08 7.69
N SER A 49 11.18 -3.77 6.70
CA SER A 49 10.75 -3.68 5.30
C SER A 49 9.48 -4.52 5.06
N PHE A 50 8.79 -4.25 3.95
CA PHE A 50 7.61 -5.02 3.55
C PHE A 50 7.95 -6.51 3.39
N ASP A 51 8.99 -6.85 2.63
CA ASP A 51 9.36 -8.25 2.38
C ASP A 51 9.80 -9.00 3.65
N HIS A 52 10.42 -8.30 4.61
CA HIS A 52 10.84 -8.90 5.87
C HIS A 52 9.65 -9.33 6.75
N MET A 53 8.52 -8.59 6.72
CA MET A 53 7.33 -8.91 7.52
C MET A 53 6.25 -9.67 6.76
N LEU A 54 6.01 -9.27 5.52
CA LEU A 54 4.84 -9.65 4.72
C LEU A 54 5.19 -10.32 3.38
N GLY A 55 6.46 -10.33 2.96
CA GLY A 55 6.85 -10.89 1.65
C GLY A 55 6.37 -12.34 1.46
N TRP A 56 6.55 -13.18 2.48
CA TRP A 56 6.11 -14.58 2.43
C TRP A 56 4.59 -14.78 2.59
N MET A 57 3.82 -13.72 2.87
CA MET A 57 2.35 -13.79 2.87
C MET A 57 1.78 -14.02 1.47
N LYS A 58 2.58 -13.86 0.40
CA LYS A 58 2.25 -14.29 -0.96
C LYS A 58 1.86 -15.79 -1.04
N LYS A 59 2.40 -16.62 -0.13
CA LYS A 59 1.99 -18.04 0.04
C LYS A 59 0.50 -18.20 0.42
N LEU A 60 -0.09 -17.19 1.08
CA LEU A 60 -1.48 -17.17 1.55
C LEU A 60 -2.39 -16.41 0.59
N ASN A 61 -1.94 -15.27 0.08
CA ASN A 61 -2.66 -14.44 -0.89
C ASN A 61 -1.74 -14.14 -2.09
N PRO A 62 -1.86 -14.87 -3.21
CA PRO A 62 -1.00 -14.72 -4.38
C PRO A 62 -1.01 -13.33 -5.02
N ASN A 63 -2.05 -12.52 -4.77
CA ASN A 63 -2.16 -11.15 -5.29
C ASN A 63 -1.14 -10.19 -4.64
N ILE A 64 -0.61 -10.54 -3.45
CA ILE A 64 0.40 -9.72 -2.77
C ILE A 64 1.70 -9.71 -3.59
N ASN A 65 2.23 -8.52 -3.82
CA ASN A 65 3.53 -8.25 -4.41
C ASN A 65 4.68 -8.54 -3.42
N GLY A 66 4.75 -9.78 -2.94
CA GLY A 66 5.81 -10.29 -2.08
C GLY A 66 6.74 -11.28 -2.79
N VAL A 67 7.63 -11.90 -2.01
CA VAL A 67 8.70 -12.78 -2.51
C VAL A 67 8.24 -14.17 -2.97
N THR A 68 9.03 -14.77 -3.85
CA THR A 68 8.88 -16.11 -4.41
C THR A 68 9.96 -17.10 -3.96
N GLY A 69 11.08 -16.61 -3.41
CA GLY A 69 12.29 -17.38 -3.12
C GLY A 69 13.33 -17.39 -4.25
N LEU A 70 13.06 -16.68 -5.34
CA LEU A 70 14.01 -16.47 -6.45
C LEU A 70 14.79 -15.15 -6.29
N GLU A 71 14.29 -14.25 -5.46
CA GLU A 71 14.87 -12.94 -5.16
C GLU A 71 16.25 -13.11 -4.52
N SER A 72 17.23 -12.34 -4.97
CA SER A 72 18.61 -12.50 -4.51
C SER A 72 19.47 -11.27 -4.78
N SER A 73 20.49 -11.08 -3.95
CA SER A 73 21.49 -10.01 -4.04
C SER A 73 22.89 -10.62 -4.01
N GLN A 74 23.87 -9.97 -4.63
CA GLN A 74 25.27 -10.41 -4.64
C GLN A 74 26.04 -9.72 -3.51
N LEU A 75 27.05 -10.38 -2.94
CA LEU A 75 27.95 -9.75 -1.95
C LEU A 75 28.83 -8.65 -2.59
N SER A 76 28.96 -8.65 -3.91
CA SER A 76 29.60 -7.61 -4.71
C SER A 76 28.88 -7.55 -6.06
N VAL A 77 28.25 -6.42 -6.36
CA VAL A 77 27.50 -6.17 -7.60
C VAL A 77 28.43 -5.96 -8.79
N SER A 78 29.66 -5.49 -8.55
CA SER A 78 30.68 -5.27 -9.58
C SER A 78 31.42 -6.55 -10.02
N ASP A 79 31.26 -7.66 -9.30
CA ASP A 79 31.80 -8.98 -9.67
C ASP A 79 30.66 -9.93 -10.10
N PRO A 80 30.54 -10.27 -11.40
CA PRO A 80 29.56 -11.24 -11.90
C PRO A 80 29.64 -12.63 -11.26
N ASN A 81 30.81 -13.02 -10.74
CA ASN A 81 31.04 -14.31 -10.07
C ASN A 81 30.82 -14.26 -8.56
N SER A 82 30.48 -13.08 -8.01
CA SER A 82 30.28 -12.91 -6.58
C SER A 82 29.19 -13.82 -6.04
N LYS A 83 29.41 -14.33 -4.83
CA LYS A 83 28.44 -15.17 -4.11
C LYS A 83 27.09 -14.46 -4.04
N ARG A 84 26.07 -15.16 -4.50
CA ARG A 84 24.66 -14.76 -4.43
C ARG A 84 24.03 -15.23 -3.12
N ILE A 85 23.36 -14.31 -2.43
CA ILE A 85 22.52 -14.59 -1.26
C ILE A 85 21.07 -14.53 -1.73
N PHE A 86 20.35 -15.64 -1.59
CA PHE A 86 18.93 -15.73 -1.91
C PHE A 86 18.10 -15.31 -0.70
N PHE A 87 16.95 -14.68 -0.95
CA PHE A 87 15.99 -14.31 0.07
C PHE A 87 15.29 -15.56 0.62
N LYS A 88 15.18 -15.66 1.95
CA LYS A 88 14.62 -16.85 2.63
C LYS A 88 13.56 -16.50 3.68
N ASN A 89 12.92 -17.53 4.22
CA ASN A 89 11.94 -17.51 5.30
C ASN A 89 12.55 -17.83 6.69
N GLU A 90 13.86 -17.67 6.86
CA GLU A 90 14.62 -18.07 8.06
C GLU A 90 14.79 -16.91 9.07
N ALA A 91 14.05 -15.80 8.92
CA ALA A 91 14.17 -14.64 9.82
C ALA A 91 13.93 -15.02 11.29
N GLN A 92 14.75 -14.45 12.15
CA GLN A 92 14.73 -14.66 13.60
C GLN A 92 14.22 -13.39 14.30
N TYR A 93 13.76 -13.50 15.54
CA TYR A 93 13.31 -12.34 16.34
C TYR A 93 14.44 -11.43 16.85
N VAL A 94 15.58 -11.38 16.13
CA VAL A 94 16.63 -10.37 16.32
C VAL A 94 16.41 -9.22 15.36
N ASP A 95 16.97 -8.06 15.67
CA ASP A 95 16.91 -6.88 14.81
C ASP A 95 18.24 -6.65 14.10
N PRO A 96 18.42 -7.14 12.85
CA PRO A 96 19.49 -6.63 12.01
C PRO A 96 19.20 -5.16 11.70
N ASP A 97 20.10 -4.27 12.12
CA ASP A 97 20.09 -2.83 11.79
C ASP A 97 21.09 -2.59 10.64
N PRO A 98 20.70 -2.78 9.37
CA PRO A 98 21.53 -2.44 8.23
C PRO A 98 21.68 -0.91 8.09
N GLY A 99 22.56 -0.49 7.19
CA GLY A 99 22.85 0.92 6.99
C GLY A 99 21.61 1.71 6.58
N HIS A 100 21.16 2.61 7.45
CA HIS A 100 19.99 3.46 7.25
C HIS A 100 20.35 4.92 6.86
N SER A 101 21.59 5.16 6.45
CA SER A 101 22.04 6.44 5.88
C SER A 101 21.64 6.58 4.41
N PHE A 102 21.58 7.81 3.88
CA PHE A 102 21.31 8.02 2.44
C PHE A 102 22.29 7.27 1.52
N GLN A 103 23.57 7.20 1.91
CA GLN A 103 24.59 6.48 1.15
C GLN A 103 24.33 4.97 1.16
N ALA A 104 24.02 4.40 2.32
CA ALA A 104 23.71 2.98 2.46
C ALA A 104 22.41 2.61 1.72
N ILE A 105 21.37 3.44 1.80
CA ILE A 105 20.10 3.19 1.09
C ILE A 105 20.30 3.32 -0.43
N ARG A 106 21.10 4.30 -0.91
CA ARG A 106 21.49 4.36 -2.33
C ARG A 106 22.21 3.08 -2.74
N GLU A 107 23.17 2.60 -1.94
CA GLU A 107 23.90 1.36 -2.24
C GLU A 107 22.97 0.14 -2.26
N GLN A 108 22.03 0.02 -1.32
CA GLN A 108 21.03 -1.06 -1.31
C GLN A 108 20.17 -1.07 -2.58
N ILE A 109 19.70 0.12 -3.01
CA ILE A 109 18.81 0.30 -4.17
C ILE A 109 19.54 0.13 -5.52
N PHE A 110 20.77 0.65 -5.65
CA PHE A 110 21.48 0.73 -6.94
C PHE A 110 22.71 -0.19 -7.06
N GLY A 111 23.22 -0.73 -5.96
CA GLY A 111 24.46 -1.52 -5.91
C GLY A 111 25.74 -0.71 -6.20
N SER A 112 25.61 0.57 -6.55
CA SER A 112 26.71 1.44 -7.01
C SER A 112 26.41 2.92 -6.75
N GLU A 113 27.37 3.80 -7.07
CA GLU A 113 27.20 5.26 -7.07
C GLU A 113 26.30 5.77 -8.21
N ASP A 114 26.09 4.97 -9.27
CA ASP A 114 25.25 5.34 -10.41
C ASP A 114 23.76 5.13 -10.07
N THR A 115 23.00 6.23 -10.04
CA THR A 115 21.56 6.24 -9.75
C THR A 115 20.71 6.53 -11.00
N SER A 116 21.24 6.35 -12.20
CA SER A 116 20.55 6.66 -13.47
C SER A 116 19.64 5.55 -13.99
N VAL A 117 19.75 4.34 -13.45
CA VAL A 117 19.01 3.15 -13.90
C VAL A 117 17.56 3.19 -13.41
N ASP A 118 16.60 3.12 -14.33
CA ASP A 118 15.16 3.09 -14.08
C ASP A 118 14.51 1.91 -14.82
N PRO A 119 13.81 0.96 -14.15
CA PRO A 119 13.67 0.85 -12.70
C PRO A 119 15.00 0.54 -12.01
N ALA A 120 15.16 1.02 -10.77
CA ALA A 120 16.34 0.76 -9.96
C ALA A 120 16.54 -0.76 -9.74
N PRO A 121 17.81 -1.26 -9.73
CA PRO A 121 18.08 -2.69 -9.81
C PRO A 121 17.84 -3.47 -8.50
N MET A 122 17.70 -2.79 -7.35
CA MET A 122 17.40 -3.36 -6.03
C MET A 122 18.35 -4.50 -5.60
N ASN A 123 19.61 -4.43 -6.03
CA ASN A 123 20.55 -5.56 -6.01
C ASN A 123 21.67 -5.45 -4.97
N GLY A 124 21.79 -4.32 -4.25
CA GLY A 124 22.93 -4.04 -3.38
C GLY A 124 22.75 -4.38 -1.90
N PHE A 125 21.58 -4.89 -1.48
CA PHE A 125 21.28 -5.20 -0.07
C PHE A 125 22.33 -6.09 0.60
N ALA A 126 22.74 -7.19 -0.03
CA ALA A 126 23.71 -8.12 0.54
C ALA A 126 25.14 -7.53 0.56
N GLN A 127 25.50 -6.69 -0.42
CA GLN A 127 26.77 -5.97 -0.50
C GLN A 127 26.89 -4.91 0.61
N GLN A 128 25.88 -4.06 0.75
CA GLN A 128 25.86 -3.01 1.79
C GLN A 128 25.87 -3.65 3.20
N ALA A 129 25.11 -4.73 3.40
CA ALA A 129 25.16 -5.50 4.64
C ALA A 129 26.56 -6.09 4.90
N TYR A 130 27.23 -6.62 3.88
CA TYR A 130 28.58 -7.21 3.99
C TYR A 130 29.65 -6.17 4.34
N SER A 131 29.53 -4.92 3.86
CA SER A 131 30.50 -3.86 4.15
C SER A 131 30.47 -3.38 5.62
N MET A 132 29.42 -3.73 6.38
CA MET A 132 29.28 -3.36 7.79
C MET A 132 30.01 -4.29 8.76
N ASP A 133 29.98 -5.61 8.52
CA ASP A 133 30.59 -6.61 9.41
C ASP A 133 31.78 -7.36 8.78
N ASN A 134 31.95 -7.27 7.45
CA ASN A 134 32.87 -8.06 6.64
C ASN A 134 32.68 -9.58 6.81
N THR A 135 31.45 -10.01 7.14
CA THR A 135 31.06 -11.41 7.22
C THR A 135 29.80 -11.65 6.41
N THR A 136 29.47 -12.89 6.06
CA THR A 136 28.19 -13.14 5.37
C THR A 136 26.98 -13.11 6.32
N LYS A 137 27.18 -12.84 7.62
CA LYS A 137 26.12 -12.91 8.63
C LYS A 137 25.09 -11.80 8.44
N MET A 138 25.50 -10.53 8.45
CA MET A 138 24.55 -9.42 8.24
C MET A 138 23.85 -9.54 6.87
N SER A 139 24.59 -9.95 5.82
CA SER A 139 24.00 -10.22 4.50
C SER A 139 22.94 -11.33 4.51
N GLN A 140 23.09 -12.35 5.37
CA GLN A 140 22.09 -13.40 5.55
C GLN A 140 20.90 -12.93 6.39
N GLU A 141 21.12 -12.12 7.43
CA GLU A 141 20.05 -11.59 8.29
C GLU A 141 19.17 -10.56 7.55
N VAL A 142 19.75 -9.72 6.69
CA VAL A 142 19.04 -8.77 5.82
C VAL A 142 18.28 -9.48 4.69
N MET A 143 18.84 -10.53 4.08
CA MET A 143 18.20 -11.31 3.02
C MET A 143 17.26 -12.40 3.57
N ASN A 144 16.48 -12.05 4.59
CA ASN A 144 15.53 -12.93 5.25
C ASN A 144 14.24 -12.18 5.58
N GLY A 145 13.13 -12.92 5.59
CA GLY A 145 11.83 -12.45 6.08
C GLY A 145 11.12 -13.52 6.91
N PHE A 146 10.12 -13.14 7.68
CA PHE A 146 9.36 -14.05 8.52
C PHE A 146 8.44 -14.94 7.68
N GLU A 147 8.41 -16.24 7.99
CA GLU A 147 7.32 -17.10 7.56
C GLU A 147 6.01 -16.70 8.28
N PRO A 148 4.82 -16.77 7.64
CA PRO A 148 3.59 -16.21 8.21
C PRO A 148 3.24 -16.67 9.63
N ASP A 149 3.59 -17.90 10.02
CA ASP A 149 3.30 -18.43 11.36
C ASP A 149 4.21 -17.85 12.47
N HIS A 150 5.39 -17.31 12.13
CA HIS A 150 6.23 -16.56 13.08
C HIS A 150 5.68 -15.15 13.36
N VAL A 151 4.77 -14.65 12.53
CA VAL A 151 4.14 -13.33 12.65
C VAL A 151 2.62 -13.45 12.61
N ALA A 152 2.07 -14.38 13.40
CA ALA A 152 0.67 -14.82 13.36
C ALA A 152 -0.37 -13.67 13.36
N VAL A 153 -0.13 -12.57 14.09
CA VAL A 153 -1.02 -11.40 14.08
C VAL A 153 -1.07 -10.74 12.69
N TYR A 154 0.08 -10.56 12.04
CA TYR A 154 0.13 -10.05 10.66
C TYR A 154 -0.49 -11.03 9.67
N LYS A 155 -0.28 -12.34 9.84
CA LYS A 155 -0.96 -13.36 9.04
C LYS A 155 -2.48 -13.23 9.10
N THR A 156 -3.05 -13.03 10.28
CA THR A 156 -4.50 -12.76 10.43
C THR A 156 -4.89 -11.43 9.77
N LEU A 157 -4.18 -10.33 10.03
CA LEU A 157 -4.50 -9.04 9.43
C LEU A 157 -4.50 -9.07 7.89
N VAL A 158 -3.52 -9.74 7.28
CA VAL A 158 -3.43 -9.93 5.83
C VAL A 158 -4.54 -10.82 5.25
N SER A 159 -5.11 -11.73 6.06
CA SER A 159 -6.19 -12.62 5.63
C SER A 159 -7.56 -11.96 5.70
N GLU A 160 -7.77 -11.08 6.70
CA GLU A 160 -9.09 -10.49 7.01
C GLU A 160 -9.26 -9.04 6.50
N PHE A 161 -8.17 -8.35 6.15
CA PHE A 161 -8.18 -6.93 5.75
C PHE A 161 -7.40 -6.65 4.46
N ALA A 162 -7.64 -5.48 3.88
CA ALA A 162 -6.90 -5.00 2.71
C ALA A 162 -5.43 -4.73 3.04
N VAL A 163 -4.54 -5.08 2.11
CA VAL A 163 -3.10 -4.82 2.18
C VAL A 163 -2.71 -3.86 1.07
N PHE A 164 -1.91 -2.85 1.41
CA PHE A 164 -1.25 -1.98 0.44
C PHE A 164 0.20 -2.44 0.29
N ASP A 165 0.53 -3.02 -0.87
CA ASP A 165 1.80 -3.70 -1.18
C ASP A 165 2.68 -2.96 -2.20
N ARG A 166 2.28 -1.72 -2.52
CA ARG A 166 2.98 -0.75 -3.38
C ARG A 166 2.95 0.64 -2.74
N TYR A 167 3.23 0.67 -1.44
CA TYR A 167 3.32 1.90 -0.64
C TYR A 167 4.78 2.21 -0.34
N ASP A 168 5.39 3.01 -1.21
CA ASP A 168 6.79 3.41 -1.10
C ASP A 168 6.96 4.65 -0.22
N LYS A 169 8.08 4.72 0.50
CA LYS A 169 8.44 5.89 1.31
C LYS A 169 8.76 7.08 0.41
N THR A 170 8.07 8.21 0.62
CA THR A 170 8.28 9.45 -0.13
C THR A 170 9.72 9.98 -0.06
N ILE A 171 10.41 9.72 1.05
CA ILE A 171 11.83 10.06 1.26
C ILE A 171 12.51 8.88 1.98
N HIS A 172 13.69 8.49 1.53
CA HIS A 172 14.48 7.42 2.13
C HIS A 172 15.35 7.93 3.29
N ILE A 173 14.81 7.93 4.52
CA ILE A 173 15.45 8.51 5.72
C ILE A 173 15.37 7.58 6.97
N PRO A 174 16.19 7.80 8.00
CA PRO A 174 16.06 7.12 9.30
C PRO A 174 14.69 7.35 9.96
N SER A 175 14.23 6.37 10.75
CA SER A 175 12.92 6.36 11.43
C SER A 175 12.61 7.64 12.23
N ILE A 176 13.58 8.14 12.99
CA ILE A 176 13.47 9.37 13.79
C ILE A 176 13.07 10.58 12.92
N LYS A 177 13.58 10.66 11.69
CA LYS A 177 13.22 11.74 10.76
C LYS A 177 11.88 11.51 10.08
N HIS A 178 11.49 10.26 9.79
CA HIS A 178 10.14 9.96 9.28
C HIS A 178 9.03 10.41 10.21
N ARG A 179 9.18 10.22 11.52
CA ARG A 179 8.19 10.65 12.52
C ARG A 179 7.89 12.15 12.41
N HIS A 180 8.93 12.98 12.23
CA HIS A 180 8.80 14.43 12.01
C HIS A 180 8.12 14.85 10.69
N PHE A 181 7.87 13.92 9.75
CA PHE A 181 7.09 14.17 8.53
C PHE A 181 5.70 13.49 8.58
N SER A 182 5.35 12.88 9.71
CA SER A 182 4.07 12.17 9.93
C SER A 182 3.09 12.96 10.81
N ASP A 183 3.57 14.04 11.44
CA ASP A 183 2.87 14.97 12.32
C ASP A 183 2.58 16.32 11.59
#